data_AF-A0A7K6G2M5-F1
#
_entry.id   AF-A0A7K6G2M5-F1
#
_cell.length_a   1.000
_cell.length_b   1.000
_cell.length_c   1.000
_cell.angle_alpha   90.00
_cell.angle_beta   90.00
_cell.angle_gamma   90.00
#
_symmetry.space_group_name_H-M   'P 1'
#
loop_
_entity.id
_entity.type
_entity.pdbx_description
1 polymer ?
#
loop_
_entity_poly.entity_id
_entity_poly.type
_entity_poly.pdbx_seq_one_letter_code
_entity_poly.pdbx_strand_id
1 'polypeptide(L)'
;EPTVRTELMEQIPPIAIFLQESRPKFPTAFFEYLMPIVVRYLTDVNNQVRKASQEALLILLEQDLVAQSDIENKVCPVLLDLSAPDSDDEYKVEAVNIICKMASMLSRTTVEHMLLPRFCELCSDGKLFQVRKICAANFGDICNAVGQEATERLLIPKFFELCSDSVWGMRKACAECFMAVSYTTSPEVRRSKLSPLFISLISDTCRWVRQAAFQSLGPFISTFANPSSAGLYIREDGTLSIRPSAQDVNSNSCQPSNNITLMSSNANAA
;
A
#
# COMPACT_ATOMS: atom_id res chain seq x y z
N GLU A 1 -11.83 -17.34 -31.02
CA GLU A 1 -13.08 -16.68 -30.60
C GLU A 1 -12.82 -15.94 -29.29
N PRO A 2 -13.14 -14.63 -29.16
CA PRO A 2 -12.86 -13.86 -27.93
C PRO A 2 -13.56 -14.41 -26.67
N THR A 3 -14.82 -14.78 -26.79
CA THR A 3 -15.65 -15.41 -25.73
C THR A 3 -14.98 -16.63 -25.12
N VAL A 4 -14.52 -17.57 -25.95
CA VAL A 4 -13.80 -18.78 -25.49
C VAL A 4 -12.52 -18.44 -24.73
N ARG A 5 -11.80 -17.40 -25.17
CA ARG A 5 -10.56 -16.98 -24.50
C ARG A 5 -10.82 -16.26 -23.18
N THR A 6 -11.90 -15.48 -23.10
CA THR A 6 -12.37 -14.87 -21.84
C THR A 6 -12.77 -15.96 -20.85
N GLU A 7 -13.62 -16.89 -21.25
CA GLU A 7 -14.04 -18.03 -20.40
C GLU A 7 -12.82 -18.83 -19.92
N LEU A 8 -11.84 -19.09 -20.79
CA LEU A 8 -10.61 -19.75 -20.39
C LEU A 8 -9.89 -19.00 -19.26
N MET A 9 -9.83 -17.66 -19.29
CA MET A 9 -9.19 -16.88 -18.22
C MET A 9 -9.93 -17.01 -16.89
N GLU A 10 -11.25 -17.07 -16.90
CA GLU A 10 -12.06 -17.27 -15.70
C GLU A 10 -11.80 -18.64 -15.04
N GLN A 11 -11.44 -19.65 -15.84
CA GLN A 11 -11.12 -20.99 -15.34
C GLN A 11 -9.67 -21.15 -14.87
N ILE A 12 -8.74 -20.26 -15.23
CA ILE A 12 -7.33 -20.42 -14.85
C ILE A 12 -7.12 -20.40 -13.32
N PRO A 13 -7.65 -19.42 -12.55
CA PRO A 13 -7.44 -19.40 -11.11
C PRO A 13 -7.89 -20.68 -10.38
N PRO A 14 -9.11 -21.22 -10.56
CA PRO A 14 -9.49 -22.46 -9.88
C PRO A 14 -8.63 -23.66 -10.31
N ILE A 15 -8.19 -23.72 -11.58
CA ILE A 15 -7.26 -24.76 -12.02
C ILE A 15 -5.89 -24.61 -11.33
N ALA A 16 -5.39 -23.38 -11.19
CA ALA A 16 -4.12 -23.12 -10.53
C ALA A 16 -4.12 -23.55 -9.05
N ILE A 17 -5.21 -23.27 -8.33
CA ILE A 17 -5.42 -23.75 -6.96
C ILE A 17 -5.37 -25.28 -6.91
N PHE A 18 -6.12 -25.96 -7.79
CA PHE A 18 -6.12 -27.43 -7.85
C PHE A 18 -4.71 -28.00 -8.15
N LEU A 19 -3.97 -27.37 -9.06
CA LEU A 19 -2.60 -27.78 -9.39
C LEU A 19 -1.65 -27.60 -8.21
N GLN A 20 -1.82 -26.54 -7.42
CA GLN A 20 -1.04 -26.30 -6.20
C GLN A 20 -1.36 -27.34 -5.11
N GLU A 21 -2.63 -27.72 -4.93
CA GLU A 21 -3.03 -28.80 -4.01
C GLU A 21 -2.52 -30.18 -4.48
N SER A 22 -2.44 -30.38 -5.80
CA SER A 22 -1.95 -31.61 -6.43
C SER A 22 -0.47 -31.54 -6.83
N ARG A 23 0.31 -30.61 -6.25
CA ARG A 23 1.70 -30.31 -6.66
C ARG A 23 2.63 -31.53 -6.77
N PRO A 24 2.58 -32.57 -5.91
CA PRO A 24 3.44 -33.74 -6.07
C PRO A 24 3.21 -34.50 -7.39
N LYS A 25 2.01 -34.40 -7.97
CA LYS A 25 1.67 -35.05 -9.26
C LYS A 25 1.98 -34.15 -10.46
N PHE A 26 1.89 -32.84 -10.28
CA PHE A 26 2.01 -31.85 -11.37
C PHE A 26 2.88 -30.65 -10.94
N PRO A 27 4.17 -30.86 -10.64
CA PRO A 27 5.00 -29.85 -9.98
C PRO A 27 5.21 -28.57 -10.80
N THR A 28 5.20 -28.67 -12.13
CA THR A 28 5.48 -27.55 -13.04
C THR A 28 4.32 -27.19 -13.96
N ALA A 29 3.17 -27.87 -13.85
CA ALA A 29 2.10 -27.77 -14.86
C ALA A 29 1.51 -26.35 -14.99
N PHE A 30 1.32 -25.65 -13.87
CA PHE A 30 0.84 -24.26 -13.91
C PHE A 30 1.83 -23.37 -14.69
N PHE A 31 3.11 -23.46 -14.34
CA PHE A 31 4.16 -22.64 -14.93
C PHE A 31 4.40 -22.96 -16.41
N GLU A 32 4.40 -24.23 -16.79
CA GLU A 32 4.66 -24.65 -18.17
C GLU A 32 3.50 -24.35 -19.11
N TYR A 33 2.25 -24.51 -18.65
CA TYR A 33 1.08 -24.50 -19.53
C TYR A 33 0.16 -23.30 -19.33
N LEU A 34 -0.04 -22.83 -18.09
CA LEU A 34 -1.04 -21.79 -17.80
C LEU A 34 -0.43 -20.39 -17.76
N MET A 35 0.73 -20.23 -17.10
CA MET A 35 1.41 -18.94 -16.99
C MET A 35 1.68 -18.27 -18.36
N PRO A 36 2.17 -18.98 -19.40
CA PRO A 36 2.38 -18.38 -20.72
C PRO A 36 1.07 -17.91 -21.37
N ILE A 37 -0.06 -18.58 -21.09
CA ILE A 37 -1.37 -18.18 -21.62
C ILE A 37 -1.84 -16.90 -20.94
N VAL A 38 -1.74 -16.82 -19.61
CA VAL A 38 -2.08 -15.61 -18.84
C VAL A 38 -1.27 -14.44 -19.38
N VAL A 39 0.06 -14.56 -19.45
CA VAL A 39 0.95 -13.48 -19.91
C VAL A 39 0.64 -13.06 -21.35
N ARG A 40 0.41 -14.03 -22.26
CA ARG A 40 0.06 -13.73 -23.66
C ARG A 40 -1.27 -12.98 -23.80
N TYR A 41 -2.24 -13.25 -22.94
CA TYR A 41 -3.56 -12.62 -23.03
C TYR A 41 -3.60 -11.22 -22.39
N LEU A 42 -2.57 -10.82 -21.64
CA LEU A 42 -2.39 -9.41 -21.24
C LEU A 42 -2.23 -8.48 -22.45
N THR A 43 -1.69 -8.99 -23.57
CA THR A 43 -1.49 -8.23 -24.81
C THR A 43 -2.52 -8.59 -25.89
N ASP A 44 -3.70 -9.12 -25.50
CA ASP A 44 -4.71 -9.55 -26.46
C ASP A 44 -5.31 -8.37 -27.25
N VAL A 45 -5.58 -8.58 -28.54
CA VAL A 45 -6.25 -7.58 -29.40
C VAL A 45 -7.65 -7.25 -28.91
N ASN A 46 -8.31 -8.17 -28.20
CA ASN A 46 -9.64 -7.96 -27.64
C ASN A 46 -9.55 -7.50 -26.18
N ASN A 47 -10.14 -6.34 -25.89
CA ASN A 47 -10.10 -5.74 -24.56
C ASN A 47 -10.78 -6.57 -23.46
N GLN A 48 -11.83 -7.34 -23.76
CA GLN A 48 -12.45 -8.22 -22.77
C GLN A 48 -11.54 -9.38 -22.38
N VAL A 49 -10.79 -9.92 -23.34
CA VAL A 49 -9.80 -10.98 -23.06
C VAL A 49 -8.66 -10.42 -22.20
N ARG A 50 -8.17 -9.20 -22.49
CA ARG A 50 -7.17 -8.54 -21.64
C ARG A 50 -7.65 -8.33 -20.22
N LYS A 51 -8.88 -7.81 -20.05
CA LYS A 51 -9.46 -7.59 -18.71
C LYS A 51 -9.61 -8.88 -17.92
N ALA A 52 -10.12 -9.95 -18.55
CA ALA A 52 -10.23 -11.25 -17.90
C ALA A 52 -8.86 -11.83 -17.54
N SER A 53 -7.85 -11.65 -18.40
CA SER A 53 -6.47 -12.05 -18.13
C SER A 53 -5.83 -11.26 -16.97
N GLN A 54 -6.08 -9.95 -16.91
CA GLN A 54 -5.65 -9.09 -15.82
C GLN A 54 -6.30 -9.48 -14.48
N GLU A 55 -7.59 -9.78 -14.47
CA GLU A 55 -8.30 -10.25 -13.28
C GLU A 55 -7.77 -11.62 -12.82
N ALA A 56 -7.62 -12.56 -13.75
CA ALA A 56 -7.02 -13.87 -13.45
C ALA A 56 -5.60 -13.72 -12.88
N LEU A 57 -4.76 -12.86 -13.49
CA LEU A 57 -3.42 -12.59 -12.97
C LEU A 57 -3.47 -12.07 -11.54
N LEU A 58 -4.32 -11.09 -11.23
CA LEU A 58 -4.42 -10.54 -9.88
C LEU A 58 -4.83 -11.59 -8.86
N ILE A 59 -5.81 -12.45 -9.17
CA ILE A 59 -6.22 -13.54 -8.28
C ILE A 59 -5.06 -14.51 -8.03
N LEU A 60 -4.29 -14.85 -9.06
CA LEU A 60 -3.13 -15.74 -8.94
C LEU A 60 -2.04 -15.14 -8.05
N LEU A 61 -1.82 -13.82 -8.13
CA LEU A 61 -0.85 -13.11 -7.30
C LEU A 61 -1.32 -12.97 -5.86
N GLU A 62 -2.59 -12.62 -5.63
CA GLU A 62 -3.21 -12.51 -4.30
C GLU A 62 -3.18 -13.82 -3.51
N GLN A 63 -3.22 -14.95 -4.23
CA GLN A 63 -3.18 -16.29 -3.64
C GLN A 63 -1.76 -16.89 -3.56
N ASP A 64 -0.72 -16.12 -3.87
CA ASP A 64 0.69 -16.55 -3.87
C ASP A 64 0.93 -17.82 -4.73
N LEU A 65 0.20 -17.93 -5.85
CA LEU A 65 0.28 -19.08 -6.77
C LEU A 65 1.38 -18.93 -7.83
N VAL A 66 2.02 -17.75 -7.89
CA VAL A 66 3.06 -17.43 -8.87
C VAL A 66 4.34 -17.06 -8.12
N ALA A 67 5.46 -17.72 -8.46
CA ALA A 67 6.74 -17.41 -7.83
C ALA A 67 7.22 -16.00 -8.20
N GLN A 68 7.87 -15.30 -7.26
CA GLN A 68 8.42 -13.95 -7.48
C GLN A 68 9.30 -13.87 -8.73
N SER A 69 10.15 -14.88 -8.96
CA SER A 69 10.99 -14.96 -10.16
C SER A 69 10.19 -14.99 -11.46
N ASP A 70 9.01 -15.61 -11.46
CA ASP A 70 8.18 -15.71 -12.66
C ASP A 70 7.46 -14.39 -12.93
N ILE A 71 7.04 -13.70 -11.86
CA ILE A 71 6.48 -12.34 -11.97
C ILE A 71 7.54 -11.40 -12.56
N GLU A 72 8.75 -11.43 -12.00
CA GLU A 72 9.89 -10.62 -12.46
C GLU A 72 10.28 -10.89 -13.90
N ASN A 73 10.34 -12.16 -14.32
CA ASN A 73 10.87 -12.53 -15.63
C ASN A 73 9.80 -12.60 -16.73
N LYS A 74 8.51 -12.69 -16.38
CA LYS A 74 7.43 -12.91 -17.36
C LYS A 74 6.36 -11.82 -17.34
N VAL A 75 6.01 -11.29 -16.16
CA VAL A 75 4.89 -10.33 -16.01
C VAL A 75 5.41 -8.90 -16.08
N CYS A 76 6.42 -8.56 -15.27
CA CYS A 76 6.99 -7.21 -15.23
C CYS A 76 7.42 -6.70 -16.61
N PRO A 77 8.14 -7.47 -17.47
CA PRO A 77 8.55 -6.98 -18.78
C PRO A 77 7.36 -6.62 -19.66
N VAL A 78 6.31 -7.46 -19.66
CA VAL A 78 5.10 -7.20 -20.47
C VAL A 78 4.38 -5.94 -20.00
N LEU A 79 4.27 -5.71 -18.68
CA LEU A 79 3.64 -4.49 -18.16
C LEU A 79 4.48 -3.24 -18.44
N LEU A 80 5.81 -3.36 -18.41
CA LEU A 80 6.72 -2.26 -18.76
C LEU A 80 6.60 -1.92 -20.25
N ASP A 81 6.52 -2.92 -21.13
CA ASP A 81 6.29 -2.72 -22.57
C ASP A 81 4.91 -2.09 -22.83
N LEU A 82 3.84 -2.61 -22.23
CA LEU A 82 2.49 -2.07 -22.38
C LEU A 82 2.35 -0.65 -21.83
N SER A 83 3.17 -0.29 -20.84
CA SER A 83 3.20 1.05 -20.28
C SER A 83 4.22 1.97 -20.95
N ALA A 84 4.98 1.54 -21.96
CA ALA A 84 6.02 2.35 -22.60
C ALA A 84 5.48 3.69 -23.17
N PRO A 85 6.31 4.74 -23.34
CA PRO A 85 5.86 6.05 -23.79
C PRO A 85 5.11 6.05 -25.13
N ASP A 86 5.53 5.18 -26.05
CA ASP A 86 4.99 4.98 -27.40
C ASP A 86 3.83 3.98 -27.48
N SER A 87 3.50 3.30 -26.38
CA SER A 87 2.36 2.39 -26.30
C SER A 87 1.01 3.11 -26.40
N ASP A 88 0.00 2.34 -26.81
CA ASP A 88 -1.38 2.82 -26.90
C ASP A 88 -1.87 3.35 -25.55
N ASP A 89 -2.72 4.37 -25.61
CA ASP A 89 -3.22 5.05 -24.42
C ASP A 89 -4.10 4.12 -23.55
N GLU A 90 -4.85 3.18 -24.14
CA GLU A 90 -5.62 2.16 -23.40
C GLU A 90 -4.67 1.18 -22.68
N TYR A 91 -3.62 0.72 -23.35
CA TYR A 91 -2.62 -0.17 -22.75
C TYR A 91 -1.88 0.47 -21.58
N LYS A 92 -1.49 1.75 -21.69
CA LYS A 92 -0.85 2.46 -20.58
C LYS A 92 -1.75 2.55 -19.35
N VAL A 93 -3.03 2.83 -19.54
CA VAL A 93 -4.03 2.91 -18.47
C VAL A 93 -4.26 1.54 -17.81
N GLU A 94 -4.34 0.48 -18.60
CA GLU A 94 -4.46 -0.89 -18.09
C GLU A 94 -3.19 -1.31 -17.33
N ALA A 95 -2.01 -1.13 -17.93
CA ALA A 95 -0.73 -1.53 -17.35
C ALA A 95 -0.43 -0.82 -16.03
N VAL A 96 -0.64 0.50 -15.93
CA VAL A 96 -0.39 1.23 -14.68
C VAL A 96 -1.31 0.78 -13.55
N ASN A 97 -2.55 0.39 -13.84
CA ASN A 97 -3.44 -0.19 -12.83
C ASN A 97 -2.89 -1.51 -12.28
N ILE A 98 -2.38 -2.38 -13.14
CA ILE A 98 -1.80 -3.67 -12.70
C ILE A 98 -0.49 -3.45 -11.95
N ILE A 99 0.39 -2.56 -12.44
CA ILE A 99 1.64 -2.19 -11.74
C ILE A 99 1.33 -1.72 -10.32
N CYS A 100 0.32 -0.87 -10.14
CA CYS A 100 -0.07 -0.38 -8.81
C CYS A 100 -0.55 -1.49 -7.88
N LYS A 101 -1.45 -2.36 -8.36
CA LYS A 101 -2.02 -3.46 -7.56
C LYS A 101 -0.96 -4.52 -7.19
N MET A 102 -0.04 -4.81 -8.11
CA MET A 102 0.99 -5.82 -7.91
C MET A 102 2.12 -5.33 -6.99
N ALA A 103 2.32 -4.02 -6.84
CA ALA A 103 3.43 -3.49 -6.05
C ALA A 103 3.47 -4.00 -4.60
N SER A 104 2.31 -4.17 -3.95
CA SER A 104 2.25 -4.72 -2.58
C SER A 104 2.45 -6.24 -2.50
N MET A 105 2.45 -6.94 -3.64
CA MET A 105 2.59 -8.40 -3.75
C MET A 105 4.03 -8.81 -4.10
N LEU A 106 4.90 -7.83 -4.37
CA LEU A 106 6.28 -8.04 -4.79
C LEU A 106 7.26 -7.69 -3.68
N SER A 107 8.49 -8.21 -3.82
CA SER A 107 9.58 -7.78 -2.94
C SER A 107 9.88 -6.28 -3.14
N ARG A 108 10.28 -5.58 -2.07
CA ARG A 108 10.68 -4.17 -2.12
C ARG A 108 11.71 -3.91 -3.21
N THR A 109 12.73 -4.77 -3.29
CA THR A 109 13.82 -4.68 -4.26
C THR A 109 13.30 -4.73 -5.70
N THR A 110 12.36 -5.64 -5.96
CA THR A 110 11.71 -5.78 -7.27
C THR A 110 10.95 -4.52 -7.65
N VAL A 111 10.13 -4.00 -6.73
CA VAL A 111 9.34 -2.78 -6.98
C VAL A 111 10.25 -1.58 -7.21
N GLU A 112 11.27 -1.38 -6.35
CA GLU A 112 12.19 -0.24 -6.46
C GLU A 112 13.00 -0.27 -7.75
N HIS A 113 13.51 -1.42 -8.18
CA HIS A 113 14.40 -1.49 -9.34
C HIS A 113 13.68 -1.68 -10.68
N MET A 114 12.55 -2.38 -10.72
CA MET A 114 11.87 -2.68 -11.98
C MET A 114 10.69 -1.75 -12.25
N LEU A 115 9.83 -1.51 -11.25
CA LEU A 115 8.53 -0.87 -11.48
C LEU A 115 8.56 0.63 -11.17
N LEU A 116 9.27 1.02 -10.12
CA LEU A 116 9.32 2.41 -9.64
C LEU A 116 9.83 3.40 -10.70
N PRO A 117 10.87 3.11 -11.52
CA PRO A 117 11.31 4.05 -12.55
C PRO A 117 10.17 4.41 -13.51
N ARG A 118 9.44 3.40 -14.00
CA ARG A 118 8.33 3.62 -14.93
C ARG A 118 7.14 4.29 -14.24
N PHE A 119 6.83 3.93 -12.99
CA PHE A 119 5.78 4.60 -12.21
C PHE A 119 6.06 6.10 -12.06
N CYS A 120 7.30 6.49 -11.77
CA CYS A 120 7.73 7.89 -11.68
C CYS A 120 7.55 8.65 -12.99
N GLU A 121 7.80 8.01 -14.14
CA GLU A 121 7.56 8.61 -15.46
C GLU A 121 6.06 8.79 -15.74
N LEU A 122 5.24 7.79 -15.38
CA LEU A 122 3.78 7.82 -15.54
C LEU A 122 3.12 8.89 -14.65
N CYS A 123 3.68 9.18 -13.47
CA CYS A 123 3.22 10.29 -12.62
C CYS A 123 3.29 11.65 -13.32
N SER A 124 4.24 11.81 -14.25
CA SER A 124 4.47 13.05 -14.99
C SER A 124 3.95 12.98 -16.44
N ASP A 125 3.11 11.99 -16.78
CA ASP A 125 2.59 11.83 -18.16
C ASP A 125 1.76 13.06 -18.56
N GLY A 126 2.33 13.91 -19.41
CA GLY A 126 1.70 15.16 -19.84
C GLY A 126 0.48 14.97 -20.74
N LYS A 127 0.34 13.82 -21.40
CA LYS A 127 -0.72 13.53 -22.38
C LYS A 127 -1.95 12.94 -21.69
N LEU A 128 -1.75 12.00 -20.76
CA LEU A 128 -2.81 11.16 -20.22
C LEU A 128 -3.12 11.45 -18.76
N PHE A 129 -4.11 12.30 -18.55
CA PHE A 129 -4.60 12.63 -17.22
C PHE A 129 -5.15 11.41 -16.45
N GLN A 130 -5.66 10.38 -17.14
CA GLN A 130 -6.16 9.14 -16.53
C GLN A 130 -5.03 8.33 -15.90
N VAL A 131 -3.86 8.27 -16.54
CA VAL A 131 -2.66 7.61 -16.00
C VAL A 131 -2.22 8.32 -14.72
N ARG A 132 -2.08 9.65 -14.77
CA ARG A 132 -1.72 10.44 -13.58
C ARG A 132 -2.72 10.29 -12.45
N LYS A 133 -4.02 10.19 -12.76
CA LYS A 133 -5.06 9.94 -11.77
C LYS A 133 -4.88 8.58 -11.08
N ILE A 134 -4.55 7.53 -11.82
CA ILE A 134 -4.28 6.20 -11.25
C ILE A 134 -3.03 6.26 -10.37
N CYS A 135 -1.95 6.90 -10.84
CA CYS A 135 -0.75 7.10 -10.04
C CYS A 135 -1.05 7.84 -8.73
N ALA A 136 -1.80 8.94 -8.78
CA ALA A 136 -2.16 9.72 -7.58
C ALA A 136 -3.01 8.91 -6.60
N ALA A 137 -3.98 8.11 -7.09
CA ALA A 137 -4.85 7.31 -6.25
C ALA A 137 -4.11 6.16 -5.53
N ASN A 138 -3.06 5.60 -6.15
CA ASN A 138 -2.29 4.47 -5.61
C ASN A 138 -0.93 4.92 -5.03
N PHE A 139 -0.67 6.22 -4.94
CA PHE A 139 0.66 6.75 -4.62
C PHE A 139 1.15 6.28 -3.25
N GLY A 140 0.25 6.27 -2.26
CA GLY A 140 0.55 5.79 -0.91
C GLY A 140 0.96 4.32 -0.86
N ASP A 141 0.33 3.47 -1.67
CA ASP A 141 0.63 2.03 -1.73
C ASP A 141 2.01 1.80 -2.36
N ILE A 142 2.37 2.56 -3.39
CA ILE A 142 3.71 2.52 -3.96
C ILE A 142 4.76 2.98 -2.94
N CYS A 143 4.51 4.08 -2.21
CA CYS A 143 5.42 4.52 -1.14
C CYS A 143 5.64 3.41 -0.09
N ASN A 144 4.56 2.72 0.31
CA ASN A 144 4.64 1.61 1.27
C ASN A 144 5.48 0.44 0.71
N ALA A 145 5.27 0.08 -0.55
CA ALA A 145 5.95 -1.02 -1.22
C ALA A 145 7.48 -0.79 -1.33
N VAL A 146 7.89 0.43 -1.67
CA VAL A 146 9.33 0.77 -1.83
C VAL A 146 10.00 1.17 -0.53
N GLY A 147 9.23 1.58 0.48
CA GLY A 147 9.73 1.99 1.78
C GLY A 147 10.33 3.41 1.81
N GLN A 148 10.85 3.79 2.97
CA GLN A 148 11.16 5.19 3.29
C GLN A 148 12.23 5.81 2.39
N GLU A 149 13.37 5.15 2.21
CA GLU A 149 14.52 5.72 1.49
C GLU A 149 14.16 6.06 0.03
N ALA A 150 13.59 5.08 -0.69
CA ALA A 150 13.12 5.27 -2.05
C ALA A 150 11.98 6.28 -2.14
N THR A 151 11.06 6.28 -1.16
CA THR A 151 9.97 7.26 -1.09
C THR A 151 10.51 8.69 -1.02
N GLU A 152 11.40 8.96 -0.07
CA GLU A 152 11.94 10.30 0.15
C GLU A 152 12.80 10.78 -1.03
N ARG A 153 13.57 9.87 -1.64
CA ARG A 153 14.50 10.18 -2.73
C ARG A 153 13.80 10.35 -4.08
N LEU A 154 12.86 9.47 -4.41
CA LEU A 154 12.30 9.35 -5.76
C LEU A 154 10.83 9.80 -5.84
N LEU A 155 10.01 9.46 -4.85
CA LEU A 155 8.57 9.70 -4.91
C LEU A 155 8.16 11.08 -4.40
N ILE A 156 8.81 11.61 -3.36
CA ILE A 156 8.45 12.93 -2.85
C ILE A 156 8.47 14.03 -3.92
N PRO A 157 9.49 14.14 -4.80
CA PRO A 157 9.44 15.09 -5.91
C PRO A 157 8.20 14.92 -6.80
N LYS A 158 7.82 13.68 -7.13
CA LYS A 158 6.63 13.35 -7.93
C LYS A 158 5.32 13.65 -7.22
N PHE A 159 5.28 13.47 -5.91
CA PHE A 159 4.11 13.82 -5.11
C PHE A 159 3.86 15.33 -5.09
N PHE A 160 4.92 16.15 -5.07
CA PHE A 160 4.80 17.61 -5.20
C PHE A 160 4.26 18.02 -6.58
N GLU A 161 4.72 17.38 -7.65
CA GLU A 161 4.20 17.59 -9.01
C GLU A 161 2.69 17.29 -9.07
N LEU A 162 2.26 16.12 -8.58
CA LEU A 162 0.84 15.73 -8.58
C LEU A 162 -0.04 16.60 -7.67
N CYS A 163 0.46 17.01 -6.49
CA CYS A 163 -0.22 17.95 -5.61
C CYS A 163 -0.36 19.35 -6.22
N SER A 164 0.41 19.66 -7.27
CA SER A 164 0.37 20.93 -7.99
C SER A 164 -0.22 20.79 -9.40
N ASP A 165 -0.81 19.63 -9.74
CA ASP A 165 -1.33 19.37 -11.07
C ASP A 165 -2.45 20.37 -11.44
N SER A 166 -2.47 20.79 -12.69
CA SER A 166 -3.53 21.62 -13.27
C SER A 166 -4.94 21.06 -13.04
N VAL A 167 -5.10 19.73 -13.02
CA VAL A 167 -6.38 19.05 -12.83
C VAL A 167 -6.64 18.83 -11.34
N TRP A 168 -7.68 19.46 -10.83
CA TRP A 168 -8.07 19.37 -9.42
C TRP A 168 -8.32 17.93 -8.93
N GLY A 169 -8.74 17.03 -9.83
CA GLY A 169 -8.97 15.62 -9.50
C GLY A 169 -7.72 14.89 -9.02
N MET A 170 -6.54 15.28 -9.53
CA MET A 170 -5.25 14.69 -9.13
C MET A 170 -4.85 15.21 -7.76
N ARG A 171 -4.94 16.53 -7.56
CA ARG A 171 -4.68 17.16 -6.25
C ARG A 171 -5.60 16.62 -5.17
N LYS A 172 -6.88 16.37 -5.50
CA LYS A 172 -7.84 15.71 -4.60
C LYS A 172 -7.36 14.29 -4.25
N ALA A 173 -6.99 13.47 -5.22
CA ALA A 173 -6.51 12.11 -4.98
C ALA A 173 -5.25 12.11 -4.09
N CYS A 174 -4.31 13.03 -4.31
CA CYS A 174 -3.15 13.21 -3.44
C CYS A 174 -3.53 13.59 -2.00
N ALA A 175 -4.53 14.47 -1.83
CA ALA A 175 -5.03 14.81 -0.50
C ALA A 175 -5.65 13.59 0.21
N GLU A 176 -6.34 12.71 -0.51
CA GLU A 176 -6.94 11.48 0.04
C GLU A 176 -5.88 10.46 0.48
N CYS A 177 -4.78 10.30 -0.27
CA CYS A 177 -3.70 9.36 0.08
C CYS A 177 -2.58 9.98 0.94
N PHE A 178 -2.71 11.23 1.37
CA PHE A 178 -1.62 12.00 1.96
C PHE A 178 -1.07 11.38 3.25
N MET A 179 -1.93 10.77 4.08
CA MET A 179 -1.51 10.08 5.30
C MET A 179 -0.55 8.92 4.98
N ALA A 180 -0.84 8.10 3.96
CA ALA A 180 -0.01 6.95 3.60
C ALA A 180 1.38 7.39 3.13
N VAL A 181 1.46 8.48 2.37
CA VAL A 181 2.73 9.11 1.97
C VAL A 181 3.46 9.68 3.18
N SER A 182 2.75 10.32 4.11
CA SER A 182 3.35 10.86 5.33
C SER A 182 3.95 9.76 6.20
N TYR A 183 3.24 8.64 6.38
CA TYR A 183 3.65 7.54 7.24
C TYR A 183 4.94 6.85 6.76
N THR A 184 5.20 6.87 5.44
CA THR A 184 6.39 6.28 4.82
C THR A 184 7.60 7.22 4.81
N THR A 185 7.51 8.38 5.46
CA THR A 185 8.61 9.35 5.51
C THR A 185 9.09 9.62 6.93
N SER A 186 10.34 10.07 7.01
CA SER A 186 10.98 10.53 8.24
C SER A 186 10.19 11.67 8.87
N PRO A 187 10.26 11.82 10.20
CA PRO A 187 9.71 12.99 10.88
C PRO A 187 10.24 14.33 10.33
N GLU A 188 11.48 14.35 9.82
CA GLU A 188 12.08 15.54 9.22
C GLU A 188 11.39 15.91 7.90
N VAL A 189 11.27 14.97 6.96
CA VAL A 189 10.59 15.20 5.68
C VAL A 189 9.13 15.57 5.90
N ARG A 190 8.45 14.93 6.87
CA ARG A 190 7.09 15.29 7.26
C ARG A 190 6.97 16.75 7.66
N ARG A 191 7.85 17.21 8.56
CA ARG A 191 7.82 18.60 9.05
C ARG A 191 8.24 19.61 7.98
N SER A 192 9.35 19.37 7.28
CA SER A 192 9.98 20.37 6.41
C SER A 192 9.37 20.43 5.02
N LYS A 193 8.83 19.31 4.51
CA LYS A 193 8.30 19.22 3.14
C LYS A 193 6.79 18.97 3.12
N LEU A 194 6.31 17.94 3.83
CA LEU A 194 4.90 17.54 3.72
C LEU A 194 3.94 18.49 4.44
N SER A 195 4.31 19.06 5.59
CA SER A 195 3.45 20.03 6.28
C SER A 195 3.13 21.28 5.43
N PRO A 196 4.12 21.98 4.82
CA PRO A 196 3.82 23.07 3.90
C PRO A 196 2.97 22.65 2.70
N LEU A 197 3.23 21.46 2.15
CA LEU A 197 2.46 20.92 1.02
C LEU A 197 1.00 20.63 1.41
N PHE A 198 0.76 20.09 2.60
CA PHE A 198 -0.60 19.83 3.06
C PHE A 198 -1.38 21.14 3.31
N ILE A 199 -0.70 22.18 3.83
CA ILE A 199 -1.30 23.51 4.01
C ILE A 199 -1.73 24.11 2.67
N SER A 200 -0.97 23.89 1.58
CA SER A 200 -1.36 24.36 0.25
C SER A 200 -2.63 23.64 -0.24
N LEU A 201 -2.80 22.34 0.05
CA LEU A 201 -4.02 21.58 -0.27
C LEU A 201 -5.25 22.03 0.55
N ILE A 202 -5.06 22.36 1.82
CA ILE A 202 -6.13 22.96 2.65
C ILE A 202 -6.58 24.30 2.06
N SER A 203 -5.65 25.05 1.49
CA SER A 203 -5.89 26.37 0.88
C SER A 203 -6.16 26.29 -0.63
N ASP A 204 -6.41 25.09 -1.18
CA ASP A 204 -6.56 24.87 -2.62
C ASP A 204 -7.71 25.71 -3.21
N THR A 205 -7.58 26.13 -4.46
CA THR A 205 -8.63 26.91 -5.14
C THR A 205 -9.93 26.12 -5.34
N CYS A 206 -9.85 24.80 -5.52
CA CYS A 206 -10.98 23.92 -5.72
C CYS A 206 -11.57 23.44 -4.38
N ARG A 207 -12.89 23.67 -4.19
CA ARG A 207 -13.59 23.25 -2.96
C ARG A 207 -13.48 21.76 -2.65
N TRP A 208 -13.42 20.92 -3.68
CA TRP A 208 -13.36 19.46 -3.53
C TRP A 208 -12.00 18.98 -3.03
N VAL A 209 -10.92 19.67 -3.41
CA VAL A 209 -9.57 19.40 -2.89
C VAL A 209 -9.51 19.81 -1.43
N ARG A 210 -10.00 21.01 -1.09
CA ARG A 210 -10.06 21.46 0.31
C ARG A 210 -10.84 20.50 1.19
N GLN A 211 -12.02 20.04 0.73
CA GLN A 211 -12.84 19.06 1.46
C GLN A 211 -12.06 17.76 1.75
N ALA A 212 -11.38 17.21 0.76
CA ALA A 212 -10.56 16.02 0.93
C ALA A 212 -9.38 16.27 1.89
N ALA A 213 -8.69 17.40 1.76
CA ALA A 213 -7.62 17.78 2.68
C ALA A 213 -8.11 17.91 4.13
N PHE A 214 -9.29 18.50 4.35
CA PHE A 214 -9.88 18.57 5.70
C PHE A 214 -10.25 17.19 6.26
N GLN A 215 -10.75 16.27 5.42
CA GLN A 215 -11.01 14.88 5.82
C GLN A 215 -9.71 14.15 6.20
N SER A 216 -8.62 14.41 5.48
CA SER A 216 -7.31 13.80 5.73
C SER A 216 -6.49 14.51 6.82
N LEU A 217 -6.93 15.66 7.34
CA LEU A 217 -6.14 16.47 8.27
C LEU A 217 -5.84 15.74 9.58
N GLY A 218 -6.86 15.13 10.22
CA GLY A 218 -6.67 14.32 11.43
C GLY A 218 -5.72 13.14 11.21
N PRO A 219 -5.98 12.29 10.19
CA PRO A 219 -5.06 11.22 9.78
C PRO A 219 -3.63 11.70 9.50
N PHE A 220 -3.44 12.85 8.85
CA PHE A 220 -2.10 13.40 8.60
C PHE A 220 -1.42 13.83 9.91
N ILE A 221 -2.12 14.53 10.79
CA ILE A 221 -1.58 14.96 12.11
C ILE A 221 -1.17 13.74 12.94
N SER A 222 -1.94 12.65 12.90
CA SER A 222 -1.62 11.44 13.68
C SER A 222 -0.26 10.85 13.31
N THR A 223 0.20 11.05 12.06
CA THR A 223 1.53 10.57 11.65
C THR A 223 2.65 11.21 12.45
N PHE A 224 2.50 12.45 12.95
CA PHE A 224 3.50 13.14 13.78
C PHE A 224 3.58 12.63 15.22
N ALA A 225 2.60 11.83 15.66
CA ALA A 225 2.65 11.24 16.97
C ALA A 225 3.86 10.29 17.06
N ASN A 226 4.67 10.46 18.11
CA ASN A 226 5.65 9.47 18.51
C ASN A 226 5.04 8.68 19.68
N PRO A 227 4.73 7.38 19.51
CA PRO A 227 4.10 6.57 20.55
C PRO A 227 4.87 6.61 21.89
N SER A 228 6.20 6.59 21.81
CA SER A 228 7.09 6.61 22.97
C SER A 228 7.07 7.95 23.73
N SER A 229 6.79 9.07 23.05
CA SER A 229 6.69 10.39 23.68
C SER A 229 5.26 10.80 24.04
N ALA A 230 4.25 10.19 23.42
CA ALA A 230 2.83 10.45 23.70
C ALA A 230 2.35 9.82 25.02
N GLY A 231 3.23 9.11 25.73
CA GLY A 231 2.88 8.33 26.91
C GLY A 231 2.05 7.09 26.57
N LEU A 232 1.84 6.76 25.30
CA LEU A 232 0.98 5.65 24.90
C LEU A 232 1.80 4.35 24.82
N TYR A 233 1.34 3.31 25.50
CA TYR A 233 1.91 1.97 25.44
C TYR A 233 0.81 0.92 25.33
N ILE A 234 1.10 -0.21 24.70
CA ILE A 234 0.19 -1.34 24.60
C ILE A 234 0.50 -2.29 25.77
N ARG A 235 -0.52 -2.62 26.58
CA ARG A 235 -0.40 -3.61 27.67
C ARG A 235 -0.25 -5.03 27.10
N GLU A 236 0.18 -5.96 27.95
CA GLU A 236 0.28 -7.39 27.60
C GLU A 236 -1.06 -8.01 27.14
N ASP A 237 -2.20 -7.39 27.50
CA ASP A 237 -3.54 -7.77 27.05
C ASP A 237 -3.96 -7.15 25.70
N GLY A 238 -3.08 -6.38 25.05
CA GLY A 238 -3.35 -5.70 23.78
C GLY A 238 -4.06 -4.35 23.90
N THR A 239 -4.34 -3.87 25.12
CA THR A 239 -5.05 -2.60 25.34
C THR A 239 -4.10 -1.40 25.27
N LEU A 240 -4.46 -0.37 24.50
CA LEU A 240 -3.73 0.90 24.47
C LEU A 240 -3.93 1.66 25.80
N SER A 241 -2.84 2.08 26.44
CA SER A 241 -2.86 2.75 27.75
C SER A 241 -1.91 3.94 27.79
N ILE A 242 -2.25 4.94 28.61
CA ILE A 242 -1.47 6.16 28.79
C ILE A 242 -0.63 6.02 30.06
N ARG A 243 0.68 6.28 29.98
CA ARG A 243 1.58 6.42 31.13
C ARG A 243 1.10 7.62 31.94
N PRO A 244 0.79 7.44 33.24
CA PRO A 244 0.52 8.57 34.11
C PRO A 244 1.71 9.53 34.09
N SER A 245 1.44 10.83 33.97
CA SER A 245 2.50 11.83 34.08
C SER A 245 3.04 11.82 35.51
N ALA A 246 4.36 11.94 35.69
CA ALA A 246 5.03 11.88 36.99
C ALA A 246 4.61 12.98 38.00
N GLN A 247 3.66 13.85 37.64
CA GLN A 247 3.12 14.91 38.49
C GLN A 247 1.93 14.45 39.36
N ASP A 248 1.31 13.30 39.09
CA ASP A 248 0.12 12.84 39.83
C ASP A 248 0.41 11.95 41.04
N VAL A 249 1.67 11.64 41.34
CA VAL A 249 2.04 10.71 42.43
C VAL A 249 2.16 11.42 43.80
N ASN A 250 2.12 12.75 43.84
CA ASN A 250 2.38 13.52 45.08
C ASN A 250 1.12 14.00 45.83
N SER A 251 -0.08 13.56 45.43
CA SER A 251 -1.33 13.91 46.10
C SER A 251 -2.15 12.66 46.39
N ASN A 252 -1.72 11.87 47.38
CA ASN A 252 -2.59 11.11 48.28
C ASN A 252 -1.78 10.41 49.38
N SER A 253 -1.25 11.22 50.31
CA SER A 253 -0.84 10.74 51.62
C SER A 253 -2.04 10.76 52.58
N CYS A 254 -2.78 9.66 52.66
CA CYS A 254 -3.62 9.36 53.82
C CYS A 254 -3.47 7.88 54.18
N GLN A 255 -2.54 7.59 55.09
CA GLN A 255 -2.55 6.35 55.86
C GLN A 255 -3.71 6.38 56.87
N PRO A 256 -4.17 5.19 57.29
CA PRO A 256 -4.40 4.94 58.70
C PRO A 256 -3.47 3.82 59.17
N SER A 257 -2.53 4.17 60.05
CA SER A 257 -1.75 3.23 60.86
C SER A 257 -2.61 2.74 62.02
N ASN A 258 -2.65 1.42 62.28
CA ASN A 258 -2.32 0.84 63.59
C ASN A 258 -2.47 -0.69 63.63
N ASN A 259 -1.30 -1.34 63.68
CA ASN A 259 -0.86 -2.52 64.44
C ASN A 259 -1.91 -3.41 65.16
N ILE A 260 -1.71 -4.74 65.09
CA ILE A 260 -1.31 -5.60 66.24
C ILE A 260 -0.81 -6.98 65.75
N THR A 261 0.50 -7.18 65.93
CA THR A 261 1.31 -8.32 66.43
C THR A 261 0.78 -9.77 66.40
N LEU A 262 1.56 -10.66 65.77
CA LEU A 262 1.57 -12.12 65.96
C LEU A 262 2.01 -12.51 67.38
N MET A 263 1.30 -13.44 68.02
CA MET A 263 1.88 -14.41 68.94
C MET A 263 1.29 -15.81 68.72
N SER A 264 2.18 -16.77 68.52
CA SER A 264 1.96 -18.21 68.45
C SER A 264 1.83 -18.83 69.85
N SER A 265 0.95 -19.83 70.03
CA SER A 265 1.31 -21.15 70.58
C SER A 265 0.10 -22.06 70.90
N ASN A 266 0.16 -23.28 70.35
CA ASN A 266 -0.10 -24.60 70.95
C ASN A 266 -1.49 -25.07 71.46
N ALA A 267 -1.86 -26.24 70.90
CA ALA A 267 -2.18 -27.52 71.56
C ALA A 267 -3.64 -28.01 71.65
N ASN A 268 -3.82 -29.18 71.00
CA ASN A 268 -4.46 -30.43 71.45
C ASN A 268 -6.00 -30.58 71.58
N ALA A 269 -6.45 -31.59 70.82
CA ALA A 269 -7.27 -32.74 71.22
C ALA A 269 -8.74 -32.53 71.66
N ALA A 270 -9.68 -32.91 70.79
CA ALA A 270 -10.55 -34.09 70.91
C ALA A 270 -11.39 -34.23 69.63
#